data_AF-A0A6P2Z225-F1
#
_entry.id   AF-A0A6P2Z225-F1
#
_cell.length_a   1.000
_cell.length_b   1.000
_cell.length_c   1.000
_cell.angle_alpha   90.00
_cell.angle_beta   90.00
_cell.angle_gamma   90.00
#
_symmetry.space_group_name_H-M   'P 1'
#
loop_
_entity.id
_entity.type
_entity.pdbx_description
1 polymer ?
#
loop_
_entity_poly.entity_id
_entity_poly.type
_entity_poly.pdbx_seq_one_letter_code
_entity_poly.pdbx_strand_id
1 'polypeptide(L)'
;MESLSAERPGYVSQVALVEVVWVLGRCYGVEREQMKDIIDSMIATKELVVEGADTVRKALRTFVASAKADFADCLIERSGHAADCEYTATFDVTASKVAGMRLIK
;
A
#
# COMPACT_ATOMS: atom_id res chain seq x y z
N MET A 1 -4.61 -29.83 -5.36
CA MET A 1 -4.26 -28.41 -5.17
C MET A 1 -5.54 -27.71 -4.78
N GLU A 2 -5.65 -27.21 -3.55
CA GLU A 2 -6.86 -26.45 -3.17
C GLU A 2 -6.84 -25.12 -3.90
N SER A 3 -7.94 -24.78 -4.58
CA SER A 3 -8.11 -23.51 -5.28
C SER A 3 -8.94 -22.56 -4.42
N LEU A 4 -8.53 -21.29 -4.39
CA LEU A 4 -9.36 -20.22 -3.83
C LEU A 4 -10.65 -20.07 -4.64
N SER A 5 -11.70 -19.61 -3.98
CA SER A 5 -13.02 -19.36 -4.58
C SER A 5 -13.68 -18.20 -3.85
N ALA A 6 -14.71 -17.58 -4.43
CA ALA A 6 -15.45 -16.52 -3.74
C ALA A 6 -16.04 -16.96 -2.39
N GLU A 7 -16.33 -18.26 -2.22
CA GLU A 7 -16.87 -18.84 -0.97
C GLU A 7 -15.78 -19.23 0.03
N ARG A 8 -14.53 -19.34 -0.43
CA ARG A 8 -13.34 -19.68 0.38
C ARG A 8 -12.16 -18.80 -0.06
N PRO A 9 -12.21 -17.49 0.25
CA PRO A 9 -11.20 -16.56 -0.24
C PRO A 9 -9.90 -16.69 0.55
N GLY A 10 -8.79 -16.31 -0.09
CA GLY A 10 -7.49 -16.15 0.55
C GLY A 10 -7.36 -14.76 1.16
N TYR A 11 -6.65 -14.64 2.28
CA TYR A 11 -6.37 -13.35 2.90
C TYR A 11 -4.97 -12.86 2.51
N VAL A 12 -4.87 -11.57 2.15
CA VAL A 12 -3.61 -10.91 1.84
C VAL A 12 -3.42 -9.76 2.82
N SER A 13 -2.39 -9.87 3.65
CA SER A 13 -2.03 -8.81 4.62
C SER A 13 -1.40 -7.61 3.92
N GLN A 14 -1.47 -6.46 4.57
CA GLN A 14 -0.80 -5.24 4.15
C GLN A 14 0.71 -5.42 4.06
N VAL A 15 1.30 -6.17 5.00
CA VAL A 15 2.74 -6.48 4.98
C VAL A 15 3.11 -7.28 3.73
N ALA A 16 2.30 -8.29 3.37
CA ALA A 16 2.54 -9.05 2.14
C ALA A 16 2.43 -8.16 0.89
N LEU A 17 1.51 -7.20 0.87
CA LEU A 17 1.41 -6.22 -0.22
C LEU A 17 2.64 -5.32 -0.30
N VAL A 18 3.19 -4.87 0.83
CA VAL A 18 4.43 -4.08 0.87
C VAL A 18 5.57 -4.86 0.23
N GLU A 19 5.74 -6.13 0.60
CA GLU A 19 6.75 -7.01 0.00
C GLU A 19 6.53 -7.20 -1.51
N VAL A 20 5.29 -7.43 -1.95
CA VAL A 20 4.95 -7.55 -3.37
C VAL A 20 5.32 -6.28 -4.14
N VAL A 21 4.97 -5.10 -3.63
CA VAL A 21 5.30 -3.83 -4.26
C VAL A 21 6.81 -3.63 -4.34
N TRP A 22 7.53 -3.95 -3.27
CA TRP A 22 9.00 -3.89 -3.23
C TRP A 22 9.62 -4.82 -4.26
N VAL A 23 9.20 -6.09 -4.30
CA VAL A 23 9.72 -7.09 -5.25
C VAL A 23 9.44 -6.68 -6.69
N LEU A 24 8.20 -6.31 -7.00
CA LEU A 24 7.81 -5.93 -8.37
C LEU A 24 8.55 -4.69 -8.84
N GLY A 25 8.72 -3.68 -7.99
CA GLY A 25 9.43 -2.46 -8.35
C GLY A 25 10.93 -2.68 -8.48
N ARG A 26 11.53 -3.39 -7.51
CA ARG A 26 12.99 -3.52 -7.41
C ARG A 26 13.57 -4.62 -8.28
N CYS A 27 12.90 -5.76 -8.37
CA CYS A 27 13.41 -6.94 -9.09
C CYS A 27 12.89 -7.02 -10.52
N TYR A 28 11.69 -6.51 -10.78
CA TYR A 28 11.04 -6.62 -12.09
C TYR A 28 10.87 -5.29 -12.83
N GLY A 29 11.19 -4.15 -12.19
CA GLY A 29 11.09 -2.83 -12.82
C GLY A 29 9.65 -2.44 -13.17
N VAL A 30 8.66 -2.95 -12.42
CA VAL A 30 7.26 -2.60 -12.64
C VAL A 30 7.03 -1.14 -12.27
N GLU A 31 6.45 -0.40 -13.21
CA GLU A 31 6.19 1.03 -13.04
C GLU A 31 5.05 1.28 -12.04
N ARG A 32 5.04 2.46 -11.41
CA ARG A 32 4.13 2.77 -10.29
C ARG A 32 2.64 2.70 -10.67
N GLU A 33 2.30 3.16 -11.87
CA GLU A 33 0.93 3.06 -12.40
C GLU A 33 0.52 1.60 -12.63
N GLN A 34 1.42 0.80 -13.20
CA GLN A 34 1.20 -0.64 -13.39
C GLN A 34 1.07 -1.36 -12.03
N MET A 35 1.86 -0.96 -11.04
CA MET A 35 1.76 -1.46 -9.67
C MET A 35 0.36 -1.21 -9.11
N LYS A 36 -0.14 0.01 -9.25
CA LYS A 36 -1.48 0.38 -8.81
C LYS A 36 -2.53 -0.48 -9.49
N ASP A 37 -2.46 -0.69 -10.79
CA ASP A 37 -3.43 -1.50 -11.54
C ASP A 37 -3.41 -2.97 -11.10
N ILE A 38 -2.22 -3.53 -10.83
CA ILE A 38 -2.07 -4.90 -10.28
C ILE A 38 -2.75 -5.00 -8.92
N ILE A 39 -2.46 -4.09 -7.98
CA ILE A 39 -3.04 -4.15 -6.64
C ILE A 39 -4.54 -3.85 -6.67
N ASP A 40 -5.02 -2.90 -7.47
CA ASP A 40 -6.45 -2.66 -7.64
C ASP A 40 -7.19 -3.89 -8.18
N SER A 41 -6.56 -4.64 -9.10
CA SER A 41 -7.09 -5.91 -9.60
C SER A 41 -7.12 -6.99 -8.51
N MET A 42 -6.09 -7.08 -7.67
CA MET A 42 -6.09 -7.99 -6.51
C MET A 42 -7.23 -7.66 -5.55
N ILE A 43 -7.48 -6.38 -5.26
CA ILE A 43 -8.58 -5.95 -4.39
C ILE A 43 -9.95 -6.24 -5.02
N ALA A 44 -10.08 -6.15 -6.34
CA ALA A 44 -11.33 -6.45 -7.06
C ALA A 44 -11.62 -7.96 -7.21
N THR A 45 -10.63 -8.82 -6.94
CA THR A 45 -10.74 -10.27 -7.09
C THR A 45 -11.53 -10.87 -5.92
N LYS A 46 -12.64 -11.57 -6.20
CA LYS A 46 -13.55 -12.10 -5.15
C LYS A 46 -12.92 -13.22 -4.33
N GLU A 47 -11.92 -13.89 -4.90
CA GLU A 47 -11.14 -14.95 -4.28
C GLU A 47 -10.11 -14.41 -3.28
N LEU A 48 -9.93 -13.08 -3.19
CA LEU A 48 -8.99 -12.44 -2.29
C LEU A 48 -9.70 -11.46 -1.35
N VAL A 49 -9.27 -11.47 -0.08
CA VAL A 49 -9.60 -10.44 0.90
C VAL A 49 -8.31 -9.71 1.24
N VAL A 50 -8.23 -8.46 0.77
CA VAL A 50 -7.09 -7.58 1.06
C VAL A 50 -7.34 -6.83 2.36
N GLU A 51 -6.38 -6.91 3.29
CA GLU A 51 -6.39 -6.19 4.54
C GLU A 51 -6.50 -4.68 4.33
N GLY A 52 -7.54 -4.06 4.89
CA GLY A 52 -7.73 -2.62 4.83
C GLY A 52 -7.75 -2.09 3.38
N ALA A 53 -8.47 -2.76 2.47
CA ALA A 53 -8.53 -2.44 1.05
C ALA A 53 -8.69 -0.93 0.74
N ASP A 54 -9.52 -0.20 1.49
CA ASP A 54 -9.70 1.24 1.27
C ASP A 54 -8.48 2.07 1.71
N THR A 55 -7.80 1.65 2.79
CA THR A 55 -6.53 2.22 3.23
C THR A 55 -5.44 1.97 2.18
N VAL A 56 -5.36 0.74 1.65
CA VAL A 56 -4.44 0.37 0.57
C VAL A 56 -4.68 1.21 -0.68
N ARG A 57 -5.94 1.35 -1.13
CA ARG A 57 -6.29 2.20 -2.29
C ARG A 57 -5.90 3.67 -2.06
N LYS A 58 -6.09 4.20 -0.85
CA LYS A 58 -5.68 5.56 -0.49
C LYS A 58 -4.14 5.69 -0.55
N ALA A 59 -3.41 4.71 -0.03
CA ALA A 59 -1.95 4.69 -0.05
C ALA A 59 -1.39 4.61 -1.48
N LEU A 60 -1.99 3.79 -2.34
CA LEU A 60 -1.61 3.67 -3.76
C LEU A 60 -1.73 5.01 -4.49
N ARG A 61 -2.78 5.80 -4.23
CA ARG A 61 -2.93 7.13 -4.85
C ARG A 61 -1.79 8.06 -4.47
N THR A 62 -1.39 8.09 -3.20
CA THR A 62 -0.24 8.89 -2.73
C THR A 62 1.06 8.37 -3.33
N PHE A 63 1.26 7.06 -3.37
CA PHE A 63 2.43 6.41 -3.95
C PHE A 63 2.61 6.74 -5.44
N VAL A 64 1.54 6.70 -6.23
CA VAL A 64 1.60 7.00 -7.67
C VAL A 64 1.81 8.50 -7.91
N ALA A 65 1.20 9.38 -7.11
CA ALA A 65 1.29 10.83 -7.29
C ALA A 65 2.71 11.41 -7.08
N SER A 66 3.64 10.67 -6.48
CA SER A 66 5.01 11.12 -6.23
C SER A 66 6.03 10.04 -6.53
N ALA A 67 6.97 10.33 -7.43
CA ALA A 67 8.07 9.41 -7.75
C ALA A 67 9.02 9.11 -6.56
N LYS A 68 8.98 9.93 -5.50
CA LYS A 68 9.85 9.80 -4.32
C LYS A 68 9.20 9.10 -3.14
N ALA A 69 7.89 8.85 -3.17
CA ALA A 69 7.22 8.18 -2.06
C ALA A 69 7.60 6.70 -2.00
N ASP A 70 7.73 6.12 -0.81
CA ASP A 70 7.67 4.68 -0.66
C ASP A 70 6.20 4.26 -0.47
N PHE A 71 5.82 3.09 -0.97
CA PHE A 71 4.47 2.57 -0.73
C PHE A 71 4.25 2.27 0.76
N ALA A 72 5.28 1.79 1.46
CA ALA A 72 5.21 1.52 2.90
C ALA A 72 4.93 2.80 3.68
N ASP A 73 5.62 3.90 3.39
CA ASP A 73 5.39 5.20 4.06
C ASP A 73 3.95 5.71 3.83
N CYS A 74 3.47 5.63 2.59
CA CYS A 74 2.09 5.98 2.25
C CYS A 74 1.09 5.11 3.02
N LEU A 75 1.36 3.81 3.16
CA LEU A 75 0.47 2.88 3.84
C LEU A 75 0.47 3.10 5.35
N ILE A 76 1.63 3.35 5.95
CA ILE A 76 1.77 3.68 7.37
C ILE A 76 0.97 4.96 7.69
N GLU A 77 1.18 6.00 6.90
CA GLU A 77 0.51 7.28 7.12
C GLU A 77 -1.02 7.16 6.95
N ARG A 78 -1.48 6.45 5.91
CA ARG A 78 -2.91 6.20 5.70
C ARG A 78 -3.52 5.29 6.76
N SER A 79 -2.75 4.37 7.34
CA SER A 79 -3.20 3.52 8.44
C SER A 79 -3.39 4.32 9.72
N GLY A 80 -2.45 5.23 10.03
CA GLY A 80 -2.61 6.18 11.13
C GLY A 80 -3.85 7.06 10.96
N HIS A 81 -4.05 7.61 9.76
CA HIS A 81 -5.26 8.36 9.44
C HIS A 81 -6.54 7.51 9.59
N ALA A 82 -6.53 6.24 9.19
CA ALA A 82 -7.68 5.36 9.32
C ALA A 82 -8.02 5.01 10.79
N ALA A 83 -7.05 5.17 11.68
CA ALA A 83 -7.21 5.03 13.13
C ALA A 83 -7.52 6.36 13.84
N ASP A 84 -7.93 7.39 13.09
CA ASP A 84 -8.26 8.73 13.59
C ASP A 84 -7.10 9.46 14.30
N CYS A 85 -5.86 9.09 14.01
CA CYS A 85 -4.70 9.84 14.49
C CYS A 85 -4.67 11.24 13.86
N GLU A 86 -4.35 12.27 14.67
CA GLU A 86 -4.20 13.65 14.18
C GLU A 86 -3.09 13.76 13.12
N TYR A 87 -1.98 13.06 13.32
CA TYR A 87 -0.88 12.96 12.38
C TYR A 87 -0.04 11.70 12.62
N THR A 88 0.71 11.31 11.59
CA THR A 88 1.75 10.28 11.72
C THR A 88 3.12 10.95 11.81
N ALA A 89 3.88 10.68 12.87
CA ALA A 89 5.23 11.22 13.07
C ALA A 89 6.28 10.40 12.29
N THR A 90 7.33 11.04 11.81
CA THR A 90 8.47 10.35 11.16
C THR A 90 9.79 11.07 11.43
N PHE A 91 10.90 10.32 11.38
CA PHE A 91 12.26 10.87 11.28
C PHE A 91 12.77 10.91 9.83
N ASP A 92 12.03 10.30 8.89
CA ASP A 92 12.38 10.30 7.47
C ASP A 92 11.96 11.63 6.81
N VAL A 93 12.96 12.38 6.35
CA VAL A 93 12.76 13.67 5.68
C VAL A 93 11.99 13.51 4.36
N THR A 94 12.21 12.43 3.61
CA THR A 94 11.49 12.15 2.37
C THR A 94 10.03 11.86 2.67
N ALA A 95 9.74 10.93 3.58
CA ALA A 95 8.37 10.58 3.97
C ALA A 95 7.58 11.81 4.45
N SER A 96 8.23 12.71 5.22
CA SER A 96 7.58 13.95 5.67
C SER A 96 7.19 14.92 4.54
N LYS A 97 7.85 14.82 3.37
CA LYS A 97 7.59 15.69 2.22
C LYS A 97 6.56 15.11 1.26
N VAL A 98 6.45 13.78 1.18
CA VAL A 98 5.70 13.13 0.08
C VAL A 98 4.62 12.18 0.55
N ALA A 99 4.69 11.65 1.78
CA ALA A 99 3.69 10.72 2.33
C ALA A 99 2.69 11.41 3.27
N GLY A 100 2.89 12.69 3.63
CA GLY A 100 2.00 13.44 4.53
C GLY A 100 2.34 13.30 6.01
N MET A 101 3.50 12.70 6.35
CA MET A 101 3.95 12.53 7.73
C MET A 101 4.55 13.83 8.30
N ARG A 102 4.52 13.99 9.64
CA ARG A 102 5.15 15.12 10.34
C ARG A 102 6.58 14.77 10.75
N LEU A 103 7.56 15.53 10.24
CA LEU A 103 8.96 15.38 10.64
C LEU A 103 9.15 15.79 12.10
N ILE A 104 9.77 14.92 12.90
CA ILE A 104 10.21 15.21 14.27
C ILE A 104 11.74 15.32 14.29
N LYS A 105 12.26 16.25 15.08
CA LYS A 105 13.70 16.53 15.24
C LYS A 105 14.14 16.32 16.68
#